data_AF-A0A8S0GWN5-F1
#
_entry.id   AF-A0A8S0GWN5-F1
#
_cell.length_a   1.000
_cell.length_b   1.000
_cell.length_c   1.000
_cell.angle_alpha   90.00
_cell.angle_beta   90.00
_cell.angle_gamma   90.00
#
_symmetry.space_group_name_H-M   'P 1'
#
loop_
_entity.id
_entity.type
_entity.pdbx_description
1 polymer ?
#
loop_
_entity_poly.entity_id
_entity_poly.type
_entity_poly.pdbx_seq_one_letter_code
_entity_poly.pdbx_strand_id
1 'polypeptide(L)'
;MLRSSLLTFAVGALITGLLIVFFQPPQAMSLLQAPKWQLTGALFGVVYMLVMVGAVPRVGTAVATVAVILGQLGMGMLIDNFGWFGNPAIELSPSRLLAMLCLTLALLFMYRSSVRRA
;
A
#
# COMPACT_ATOMS: atom_id res chain seq x y z
N MET A 1 6.06 -14.68 -13.02
CA MET A 1 5.49 -13.81 -11.97
C MET A 1 5.56 -14.46 -10.60
N LEU A 2 4.84 -15.55 -10.29
CA LEU A 2 4.86 -16.16 -8.95
C LEU A 2 6.27 -16.50 -8.42
N ARG A 3 7.13 -17.11 -9.26
CA ARG A 3 8.53 -17.40 -8.87
C ARG A 3 9.33 -16.15 -8.56
N SER A 4 9.17 -15.09 -9.36
CA SER A 4 9.83 -13.79 -9.16
C SER A 4 9.30 -13.08 -7.91
N SER A 5 7.99 -13.10 -7.69
CA SER A 5 7.33 -12.56 -6.50
C SER A 5 7.81 -13.24 -5.22
N LEU A 6 7.87 -14.57 -5.21
CA LEU A 6 8.41 -15.35 -4.09
C LEU A 6 9.87 -15.00 -3.82
N LEU A 7 10.68 -14.80 -4.87
CA LEU A 7 12.07 -14.38 -4.75
C LEU A 7 12.20 -13.00 -4.10
N THR A 8 11.40 -12.02 -4.54
CA THR A 8 11.41 -10.67 -3.94
C THR A 8 10.96 -10.69 -2.48
N PHE A 9 9.92 -11.45 -2.15
CA PHE A 9 9.45 -11.60 -0.77
C PHE A 9 10.48 -12.33 0.11
N ALA A 10 11.11 -13.39 -0.40
CA ALA A 10 12.13 -14.15 0.34
C ALA A 10 13.39 -13.33 0.57
N VAL A 11 13.88 -12.62 -0.45
CA VAL A 11 15.03 -11.72 -0.32
C VAL A 11 14.71 -10.56 0.61
N GLY A 12 13.52 -9.97 0.50
CA GLY A 12 13.06 -8.93 1.41
C GLY A 12 13.03 -9.40 2.86
N ALA A 13 12.41 -10.56 3.12
CA ALA A 13 12.36 -11.16 4.45
C ALA A 13 13.76 -11.47 5.01
N LEU A 14 14.67 -11.98 4.18
CA LEU A 14 16.03 -12.31 4.57
C LEU A 14 16.85 -11.06 4.91
N ILE A 15 16.76 -10.02 4.08
CA ILE A 15 17.42 -8.73 4.33
C ILE A 15 16.87 -8.08 5.60
N THR A 16 15.55 -8.00 5.75
CA THR A 16 14.94 -7.43 6.95
C THR A 16 15.31 -8.23 8.20
N GLY A 17 15.34 -9.57 8.12
CA GLY A 17 15.79 -10.42 9.23
C GLY A 17 17.24 -10.17 9.62
N LEU A 18 18.14 -10.05 8.64
CA LEU A 18 19.55 -9.71 8.89
C LEU A 18 19.69 -8.32 9.52
N LEU A 19 18.96 -7.32 9.02
CA LEU A 19 18.98 -5.97 9.59
C LEU A 19 18.52 -5.97 11.06
N ILE A 20 17.48 -6.74 11.40
CA ILE A 20 17.03 -6.87 12.79
C ILE A 20 18.11 -7.52 13.66
N VAL A 21 18.78 -8.57 13.18
CA VAL A 21 19.80 -9.29 13.97
C VAL A 21 21.07 -8.44 14.20
N PHE A 22 21.50 -7.67 13.20
CA PHE A 22 22.79 -6.95 13.25
C PHE A 22 22.69 -5.49 13.69
N PHE A 23 21.59 -4.80 13.40
CA PHE A 23 21.47 -3.34 13.63
C PHE A 23 20.45 -2.96 14.70
N GLN A 24 19.60 -3.88 15.14
CA GLN A 24 18.60 -3.54 16.15
C GLN A 24 19.16 -3.77 17.56
N PRO A 25 19.30 -2.73 18.42
CA PRO A 25 19.69 -2.92 19.81
C PRO A 25 18.64 -3.79 20.53
N PRO A 26 19.00 -4.51 21.61
CA PRO A 26 18.08 -5.35 22.36
C PRO A 26 16.94 -4.48 22.92
N GLN A 27 15.83 -4.43 22.18
CA GLN A 27 14.65 -3.67 22.56
C GLN A 27 13.89 -4.47 23.62
N ALA A 28 13.51 -3.78 24.70
CA ALA A 28 12.73 -4.33 25.81
C ALA A 28 11.31 -4.76 25.42
N MET A 29 10.87 -4.49 24.18
CA MET A 29 9.62 -5.02 23.63
C MET A 29 9.88 -6.34 22.93
N SER A 30 9.45 -7.43 23.55
CA SER A 30 9.29 -8.70 22.86
C SER A 30 8.45 -8.50 21.60
N LEU A 31 8.83 -9.11 20.47
CA LEU A 31 8.01 -9.14 19.23
C LEU A 31 6.57 -9.59 19.50
N LEU A 32 6.33 -10.27 20.62
CA LEU A 32 5.02 -10.70 21.12
C LEU A 32 4.16 -9.58 21.72
N GLN A 33 4.75 -8.43 22.08
CA GLN A 33 4.06 -7.24 22.57
C GLN A 33 3.79 -6.20 21.47
N ALA A 34 4.39 -6.36 20.29
CA ALA A 34 4.10 -5.49 19.16
C ALA A 34 2.62 -5.66 18.73
N PRO A 35 1.94 -4.58 18.31
CA PRO A 35 0.56 -4.66 17.84
C PRO A 35 0.45 -5.67 16.70
N LYS A 36 -0.27 -6.78 16.92
CA LYS A 36 -0.43 -7.87 15.93
C LYS A 36 -0.98 -7.38 14.58
N TRP A 37 -1.66 -6.23 14.56
CA TRP A 37 -2.08 -5.54 13.34
C TRP A 37 -0.93 -5.15 12.42
N GLN A 38 0.29 -4.98 12.91
CA GLN A 38 1.44 -4.73 12.03
C GLN A 38 1.79 -5.97 11.19
N LEU A 39 1.53 -7.17 11.69
CA LEU A 39 1.72 -8.42 10.95
C LEU A 39 0.72 -8.54 9.78
N THR A 40 -0.46 -7.91 9.87
CA THR A 40 -1.42 -7.93 8.76
C THR A 40 -0.92 -7.11 7.57
N GLY A 41 -0.02 -6.14 7.78
CA GLY A 41 0.63 -5.38 6.70
C GLY A 41 1.34 -6.28 5.69
N ALA A 42 2.02 -7.34 6.17
CA ALA A 42 2.66 -8.32 5.28
C ALA A 42 1.63 -9.10 4.44
N LEU A 43 0.50 -9.49 5.05
CA LEU A 43 -0.61 -10.16 4.35
C LEU A 43 -1.23 -9.24 3.29
N PHE A 44 -1.49 -7.97 3.62
CA PHE A 44 -1.99 -6.97 2.68
C PHE A 44 -1.04 -6.74 1.50
N GLY A 45 0.28 -6.81 1.73
CA GLY A 45 1.29 -6.74 0.67
C GLY A 45 1.17 -7.88 -0.36
N VAL A 46 0.91 -9.11 0.09
CA VAL A 46 0.70 -10.26 -0.81
C VAL A 46 -0.58 -10.08 -1.63
N VAL A 47 -1.68 -9.67 -0.98
CA VAL A 47 -2.96 -9.40 -1.66
C VAL A 47 -2.79 -8.29 -2.69
N TYR A 48 -2.10 -7.20 -2.34
CA TYR A 48 -1.74 -6.12 -3.25
C TYR A 48 -1.00 -6.63 -4.49
N MET A 49 0.00 -7.49 -4.29
CA MET A 49 0.77 -8.07 -5.41
C MET A 49 -0.12 -8.89 -6.35
N LEU A 50 -1.00 -9.72 -5.81
CA LEU A 50 -1.95 -10.53 -6.60
C LEU A 50 -2.89 -9.63 -7.42
N VAL A 51 -3.41 -8.56 -6.81
CA VAL A 51 -4.26 -7.57 -7.50
C VAL A 51 -3.48 -6.91 -8.64
N MET A 52 -2.23 -6.48 -8.40
CA MET A 52 -1.41 -5.84 -9.43
C MET A 52 -1.10 -6.79 -10.59
N VAL A 53 -0.73 -8.05 -10.32
CA VAL A 53 -0.46 -9.04 -11.37
C VAL A 53 -1.71 -9.28 -12.24
N GLY A 54 -2.91 -9.23 -11.67
CA GLY A 54 -4.16 -9.36 -12.42
C GLY A 54 -4.62 -8.08 -13.13
N ALA A 55 -4.38 -6.91 -12.53
CA ALA A 55 -4.86 -5.62 -13.03
C ALA A 55 -3.99 -5.07 -14.17
N VAL A 56 -2.66 -5.14 -14.03
CA VAL A 56 -1.70 -4.61 -15.01
C VAL A 56 -1.95 -5.09 -16.45
N PRO A 57 -2.14 -6.40 -16.74
CA PRO A 57 -2.39 -6.86 -18.11
C PRO A 57 -3.76 -6.45 -18.67
N ARG A 58 -4.73 -6.04 -17.83
CA ARG A 58 -6.08 -5.65 -18.27
C ARG A 58 -6.23 -4.17 -18.55
N VAL A 59 -5.64 -3.32 -17.71
CA VAL A 59 -5.81 -1.84 -17.80
C VAL A 59 -4.50 -1.09 -18.07
N GLY A 60 -3.37 -1.80 -18.13
CA GLY A 60 -2.04 -1.22 -18.30
C GLY A 60 -1.40 -0.80 -16.98
N THR A 61 -0.07 -0.80 -16.93
CA THR A 61 0.71 -0.52 -15.71
C THR A 61 0.43 0.86 -15.12
N ALA A 62 0.29 1.88 -15.97
CA ALA A 62 0.09 3.26 -15.50
C ALA A 62 -1.26 3.43 -14.79
N VAL A 63 -2.35 2.89 -15.37
CA VAL A 63 -3.70 2.98 -14.79
C VAL A 63 -3.78 2.15 -13.50
N ALA A 64 -3.19 0.95 -13.49
CA ALA A 64 -3.17 0.07 -12.32
C ALA A 64 -2.47 0.73 -11.12
N THR A 65 -1.28 1.32 -11.33
CA THR A 65 -0.52 1.98 -10.26
C THR A 65 -1.26 3.20 -9.71
N VAL A 66 -1.85 4.04 -10.57
CA VAL A 66 -2.60 5.22 -10.10
C VAL A 66 -3.87 4.82 -9.34
N ALA A 67 -4.57 3.76 -9.78
CA ALA A 67 -5.72 3.23 -9.06
C ALA A 67 -5.35 2.72 -7.65
N VAL A 68 -4.20 2.06 -7.53
CA VAL A 68 -3.68 1.61 -6.22
C VAL A 68 -3.36 2.80 -5.33
N ILE A 69 -2.64 3.80 -5.84
CA ILE A 69 -2.27 4.99 -5.07
C ILE A 69 -3.55 5.70 -4.57
N LEU A 70 -4.57 5.80 -5.42
CA LEU A 70 -5.88 6.34 -5.03
C LEU A 70 -6.47 5.57 -3.83
N GLY A 71 -6.50 4.24 -3.92
CA GLY A 71 -7.02 3.39 -2.84
C GLY A 71 -6.23 3.50 -1.55
N GLN A 72 -4.89 3.53 -1.64
CA GLN A 72 -4.00 3.69 -0.49
C GLN A 72 -4.18 5.05 0.20
N LEU A 73 -4.25 6.13 -0.58
CA LEU A 73 -4.50 7.48 -0.05
C LEU A 73 -5.89 7.59 0.55
N GLY A 74 -6.92 7.06 -0.11
CA GLY A 74 -8.29 7.06 0.40
C GLY A 74 -8.42 6.30 1.72
N MET A 75 -7.86 5.10 1.79
CA MET A 75 -7.83 4.31 3.03
C MET A 75 -7.02 5.00 4.13
N GLY A 76 -5.89 5.61 3.78
CA GLY A 76 -5.08 6.42 4.71
C GLY A 76 -5.86 7.60 5.28
N MET A 77 -6.63 8.32 4.44
CA MET A 77 -7.49 9.41 4.90
C MET A 77 -8.62 8.94 5.81
N LEU A 78 -9.19 7.76 5.56
CA LEU A 78 -10.18 7.16 6.47
C LEU A 78 -9.55 6.81 7.81
N ILE A 79 -8.38 6.15 7.80
CA ILE A 79 -7.64 5.81 9.02
C ILE A 79 -7.30 7.07 9.83
N ASP A 80 -6.80 8.11 9.15
CA ASP A 80 -6.45 9.39 9.76
C ASP A 80 -7.68 10.10 10.34
N ASN A 81 -8.81 10.10 9.63
CA ASN A 81 -10.02 10.79 10.07
C ASN A 81 -10.71 10.08 11.24
N PHE A 82 -10.76 8.76 11.23
CA PHE A 82 -11.36 7.98 12.31
C PHE A 82 -10.38 7.72 13.47
N GLY A 83 -9.12 8.15 13.36
CA GLY A 83 -8.10 7.92 14.39
C GLY A 83 -7.84 6.43 14.65
N TRP A 84 -8.00 5.59 13.63
CA TRP A 84 -7.76 4.15 13.77
C TRP A 84 -6.30 3.93 14.19
N PHE A 85 -6.08 2.94 15.07
CA PHE A 85 -4.77 2.60 15.66
C PHE A 85 -4.22 3.55 16.74
N GLY A 86 -5.07 4.39 17.35
CA GLY A 86 -4.67 5.26 18.45
C GLY A 86 -3.91 6.51 18.01
N ASN A 87 -3.97 6.85 16.72
CA ASN A 87 -3.47 8.10 16.18
C ASN A 87 -4.47 9.22 16.52
N PRO A 88 -4.05 10.44 16.93
CA PRO A 88 -4.94 11.59 17.02
C PRO A 88 -5.72 11.75 15.70
N ALA A 89 -7.05 11.80 15.80
CA ALA A 89 -7.92 11.98 14.65
C ALA A 89 -7.55 13.29 13.95
N ILE A 90 -7.12 13.18 12.69
CA ILE A 90 -6.83 14.34 11.85
C ILE A 90 -8.12 14.72 11.14
N GLU A 91 -8.60 15.94 11.39
CA GLU A 91 -9.75 16.47 10.68
C GLU A 91 -9.50 16.46 9.17
N LEU A 92 -10.50 16.04 8.40
CA LEU A 92 -10.42 16.03 6.95
C LEU A 92 -10.27 17.46 6.43
N SER A 93 -9.05 17.84 6.09
CA SER A 93 -8.80 19.17 5.52
C SER A 93 -9.41 19.28 4.12
N PRO A 94 -9.96 20.45 3.74
CA PRO A 94 -10.48 20.68 2.39
C PRO A 94 -9.44 20.40 1.30
N SER A 95 -8.15 20.63 1.60
CA SER A 95 -7.03 20.33 0.71
C SER A 95 -6.86 18.83 0.42
N ARG A 96 -7.05 17.95 1.42
CA ARG A 96 -6.98 16.49 1.24
C ARG A 96 -8.13 16.00 0.35
N LEU A 97 -9.33 16.56 0.55
CA LEU A 97 -10.50 16.25 -0.27
C LEU A 97 -10.28 16.70 -1.74
N LEU A 98 -9.74 17.91 -1.94
CA LEU A 98 -9.41 18.42 -3.26
C LEU A 98 -8.33 17.58 -3.96
N ALA A 99 -7.32 17.13 -3.22
CA ALA A 99 -6.29 16.23 -3.72
C ALA A 99 -6.88 14.88 -4.17
N MET A 100 -7.77 14.28 -3.37
CA MET A 100 -8.49 13.04 -3.73
C MET A 100 -9.36 13.21 -4.99
N LEU A 101 -10.08 14.33 -5.10
CA LEU A 101 -10.86 14.64 -6.29
C LEU A 101 -9.98 14.76 -7.53
N CYS A 102 -8.86 15.49 -7.42
CA CYS A 102 -7.91 15.66 -8.52
C CYS A 102 -7.30 14.31 -8.96
N LEU A 103 -6.94 13.46 -8.01
CA LEU A 103 -6.38 12.13 -8.28
C LEU A 103 -7.42 11.20 -8.93
N THR A 104 -8.68 11.29 -8.51
CA THR A 104 -9.81 10.56 -9.12
C THR A 104 -10.03 10.99 -10.57
N LEU A 105 -10.02 12.30 -10.84
CA LEU A 105 -10.14 12.85 -12.19
C LEU A 105 -8.97 12.42 -13.07
N ALA A 106 -7.74 12.46 -12.55
CA ALA A 106 -6.55 11.98 -13.26
C ALA A 106 -6.69 10.50 -13.65
N LEU A 107 -7.12 9.64 -12.71
CA LEU A 107 -7.36 8.22 -12.97
C LEU A 107 -8.42 8.01 -14.06
N LEU A 108 -9.53 8.75 -14.02
CA LEU A 108 -10.59 8.68 -15.04
C LEU A 108 -10.07 9.08 -16.42
N PHE A 109 -9.26 10.13 -16.52
CA PHE A 109 -8.65 10.53 -17.79
C PHE A 109 -7.64 9.49 -18.31
N MET A 110 -6.80 8.95 -17.43
CA MET A 110 -5.86 7.90 -17.81
C MET A 110 -6.57 6.64 -18.29
N TYR A 111 -7.62 6.21 -17.60
CA TYR A 111 -8.44 5.07 -18.03
C TYR A 111 -9.15 5.31 -19.37
N ARG A 112 -9.72 6.51 -19.57
CA ARG A 112 -10.32 6.87 -20.87
C ARG A 112 -9.30 6.92 -22.00
N SER A 113 -8.08 7.37 -21.72
CA SER A 113 -6.98 7.40 -22.68
C SER A 113 -6.51 5.99 -23.05
N SER A 114 -6.40 5.08 -22.07
CA SER A 114 -6.02 3.70 -22.32
C SER A 114 -7.09 2.94 -23.12
N VAL A 115 -8.37 3.15 -22.82
CA VAL A 115 -9.48 2.54 -23.59
C VAL A 115 -9.57 3.08 -25.01
N ARG A 116 -9.26 4.36 -25.25
CA ARG A 116 -9.22 4.93 -26.61
C ARG A 116 -8.08 4.41 -27.49
N ARG A 117 -7.07 3.74 -26.91
CA ARG A 117 -5.92 3.18 -27.62
C ARG A 117 -6.02 1.67 -27.91
N ALA A 118 -7.04 1.00 -27.37
CA ALA A 118 -7.35 -0.41 -27.64
C ALA A 118 -8.36 -0.52 -28.79
#